data_AF-A0A1C5P787-F1
#
_entry.id   AF-A0A1C5P787-F1
#
_cell.length_a   1.000
_cell.length_b   1.000
_cell.length_c   1.000
_cell.angle_alpha   90.00
_cell.angle_beta   90.00
_cell.angle_gamma   90.00
#
_symmetry.space_group_name_H-M   'P 1'
#
loop_
_entity.id
_entity.type
_entity.pdbx_description
1 polymer ?
#
loop_
_entity_poly.entity_id
_entity_poly.type
_entity_poly.pdbx_seq_one_letter_code
_entity_poly.pdbx_strand_id
1 'polypeptide(L)'
;MMSVKYTKLDGILQARGKKLSDLRGILPTATVARLRKNEYISMESMEKICIFLNCQPGDIMEVYKEVTYIDEDGNEQKKEVPTDNETRVQFQELLGNPMFKTVMGMFMGAAQTPDEKKAVEGAQDFFSFLKPED
;
A
#
# COMPACT_ATOMS: atom_id res chain seq x y z
N MET A 1 -7.83 -4.77 17.33
CA MET A 1 -8.05 -5.41 16.01
C MET A 1 -6.68 -5.81 15.47
N MET A 2 -6.52 -6.95 14.80
CA MET A 2 -5.21 -7.34 14.23
C MET A 2 -4.96 -6.60 12.92
N SER A 3 -3.70 -6.26 12.65
CA SER A 3 -3.29 -5.48 11.47
C SER A 3 -3.14 -6.31 10.18
N VAL A 4 -3.24 -7.64 10.27
CA VAL A 4 -3.11 -8.53 9.11
C VAL A 4 -4.43 -8.58 8.36
N LYS A 5 -4.38 -8.65 7.02
CA LYS A 5 -5.54 -8.95 6.16
C LYS A 5 -5.17 -10.00 5.13
N TYR A 6 -6.10 -10.92 4.85
CA TYR A 6 -5.95 -11.99 3.85
C TYR A 6 -6.80 -11.74 2.58
N THR A 7 -7.07 -10.48 2.25
CA THR A 7 -7.83 -10.09 1.04
C THR A 7 -7.17 -10.62 -0.24
N LYS A 8 -5.84 -10.65 -0.30
CA LYS A 8 -5.11 -11.21 -1.44
C LYS A 8 -5.32 -12.72 -1.58
N LEU A 9 -5.34 -13.47 -0.48
CA LEU A 9 -5.66 -14.90 -0.48
C LEU A 9 -7.03 -15.18 -1.11
N ASP A 10 -8.06 -14.43 -0.71
CA ASP A 10 -9.40 -14.56 -1.28
C ASP A 10 -9.38 -14.28 -2.80
N GLY A 11 -8.62 -13.29 -3.25
CA GLY A 11 -8.40 -13.01 -4.66
C GLY A 11 -7.76 -14.17 -5.43
N ILE A 12 -6.69 -14.77 -4.91
CA ILE A 12 -6.03 -15.93 -5.53
C ILE A 12 -6.96 -17.15 -5.59
N LEU A 13 -7.71 -17.40 -4.52
CA LEU A 13 -8.67 -18.51 -4.48
C LEU A 13 -9.76 -18.31 -5.54
N GLN A 14 -10.35 -17.11 -5.61
CA GLN A 14 -11.39 -16.79 -6.59
C GLN A 14 -10.88 -16.92 -8.04
N ALA A 15 -9.68 -16.40 -8.33
CA ALA A 15 -9.06 -16.52 -9.65
C ALA A 15 -8.84 -17.98 -10.09
N ARG A 16 -8.82 -18.92 -9.14
CA ARG A 16 -8.65 -20.36 -9.37
C ARG A 16 -9.92 -21.17 -9.15
N GLY A 17 -11.07 -20.52 -9.00
CA GLY A 17 -12.36 -21.18 -8.78
C GLY A 17 -12.46 -21.93 -7.44
N LYS A 18 -11.67 -21.52 -6.44
CA LYS A 18 -11.64 -22.11 -5.10
C LYS A 18 -12.25 -21.16 -4.06
N LYS A 19 -12.66 -21.73 -2.93
CA LYS A 19 -13.14 -21.01 -1.75
C LYS A 19 -12.21 -21.27 -0.57
N LEU A 20 -12.26 -20.40 0.44
CA LEU A 20 -11.49 -20.59 1.67
C LEU A 20 -11.83 -21.92 2.39
N SER A 21 -13.03 -22.46 2.18
CA SER A 21 -13.43 -23.80 2.67
C SER A 21 -12.59 -24.94 2.09
N ASP A 22 -12.01 -24.77 0.91
CA ASP A 22 -11.26 -25.80 0.20
C ASP A 22 -9.89 -26.03 0.85
N LEU A 23 -9.43 -25.07 1.67
CA LEU A 23 -8.21 -25.21 2.47
C LEU A 23 -8.36 -26.21 3.62
N ARG A 24 -9.57 -26.72 3.93
CA ARG A 24 -9.76 -27.74 4.98
C ARG A 24 -9.06 -29.06 4.69
N GLY A 25 -8.69 -29.34 3.44
CA GLY A 25 -7.88 -30.51 3.09
C GLY A 25 -6.41 -30.41 3.51
N ILE A 26 -5.92 -29.19 3.74
CA ILE A 26 -4.51 -28.92 4.08
C ILE A 26 -4.34 -28.25 5.46
N LEU A 27 -5.40 -27.65 6.01
CA LEU A 27 -5.38 -26.91 7.27
C LEU A 27 -6.45 -27.39 8.25
N PRO A 28 -6.20 -27.30 9.57
CA PRO A 28 -7.22 -27.50 10.59
C PRO A 28 -8.38 -26.52 10.44
N THR A 29 -9.60 -26.96 10.77
CA THR A 29 -10.81 -26.12 10.76
C THR A 29 -10.66 -24.85 11.59
N ALA A 30 -9.94 -24.94 12.71
CA ALA A 30 -9.63 -23.78 13.56
C ALA A 30 -8.82 -22.71 12.80
N THR A 31 -7.78 -23.11 12.05
CA THR A 31 -6.96 -22.20 11.24
C THR A 31 -7.77 -21.54 10.13
N VAL A 32 -8.65 -22.30 9.46
CA VAL A 32 -9.55 -21.74 8.44
C VAL A 32 -10.50 -20.69 9.05
N ALA A 33 -10.97 -20.91 10.28
CA ALA A 33 -11.78 -19.91 10.99
C ALA A 33 -10.98 -18.65 11.35
N ARG A 34 -9.69 -18.78 11.69
CA ARG A 34 -8.79 -17.64 11.94
C ARG A 34 -8.57 -16.79 10.70
N LEU A 35 -8.34 -17.44 9.54
CA LEU A 35 -8.20 -16.74 8.25
C LEU A 35 -9.42 -15.85 7.96
N ARG A 36 -10.64 -16.36 8.17
CA ARG A 36 -11.89 -15.58 7.98
C ARG A 36 -11.99 -14.34 8.88
N LYS A 37 -11.35 -14.38 10.04
CA LYS A 37 -11.35 -13.29 11.03
C LYS A 37 -10.13 -12.39 10.90
N ASN A 38 -9.27 -12.62 9.90
CA ASN A 38 -8.00 -11.92 9.75
C ASN A 38 -7.09 -12.05 10.99
N GLU A 39 -7.08 -13.24 11.61
CA GLU A 39 -6.22 -13.54 12.76
C GLU A 39 -4.88 -14.14 12.33
N TYR A 40 -3.89 -14.07 13.22
CA TYR A 40 -2.59 -14.71 13.01
C TYR A 40 -2.73 -16.24 12.90
N ILE A 41 -2.06 -16.79 11.90
CA ILE A 41 -1.87 -18.23 11.72
C ILE A 41 -0.41 -18.60 12.00
N SER A 42 -0.13 -19.89 12.19
CA SER A 42 1.26 -20.35 12.30
C SER A 42 1.98 -20.25 10.95
N MET A 43 3.31 -20.09 10.99
CA MET A 43 4.14 -20.15 9.78
C MET A 43 3.98 -21.47 9.03
N GLU A 44 3.80 -22.59 9.74
CA GLU A 44 3.50 -23.89 9.12
C GLU A 44 2.18 -23.85 8.31
N SER A 45 1.15 -23.17 8.81
CA SER A 45 -0.11 -23.02 8.09
C SER A 45 0.08 -22.15 6.84
N MET A 46 0.86 -21.07 6.96
CA MET A 46 1.20 -20.19 5.83
C MET A 46 1.95 -20.97 4.75
N GLU A 47 2.96 -21.76 5.12
CA GLU A 47 3.75 -22.60 4.21
C GLU A 47 2.86 -23.59 3.45
N LYS A 48 1.95 -24.28 4.14
CA LYS A 48 0.99 -25.21 3.50
C LYS A 48 0.12 -24.51 2.46
N ILE A 49 -0.35 -23.29 2.75
CA ILE A 49 -1.12 -22.49 1.78
C ILE A 49 -0.22 -22.13 0.58
N CYS A 50 1.01 -21.66 0.82
CA CYS A 50 1.97 -21.29 -0.22
C CYS A 50 2.23 -22.45 -1.17
N ILE A 51 2.46 -23.66 -0.64
CA ILE A 51 2.68 -24.88 -1.44
C ILE A 51 1.41 -25.26 -2.22
N PHE A 52 0.25 -25.29 -1.56
CA PHE A 52 -1.02 -25.66 -2.19
C PHE A 52 -1.42 -24.69 -3.32
N LEU A 53 -1.12 -23.41 -3.16
CA LEU A 53 -1.41 -22.36 -4.13
C LEU A 53 -0.20 -22.00 -5.00
N ASN A 54 0.96 -22.65 -4.88
CA ASN A 54 2.17 -22.30 -5.61
C ASN A 54 2.41 -20.77 -5.67
N CYS A 55 2.46 -20.13 -4.51
CA CYS A 55 2.62 -18.67 -4.35
C CYS A 55 3.50 -18.36 -3.13
N GLN A 56 3.86 -17.09 -2.96
CA GLN A 56 4.65 -16.62 -1.82
C GLN A 56 3.75 -16.00 -0.74
N PRO A 57 4.21 -15.88 0.52
CA PRO A 57 3.43 -15.26 1.60
C PRO A 57 2.95 -13.83 1.27
N GLY A 58 3.74 -13.05 0.53
CA GLY A 58 3.37 -11.70 0.09
C GLY A 58 2.20 -11.65 -0.90
N ASP A 59 1.92 -12.77 -1.57
CA ASP A 59 0.76 -12.91 -2.46
C ASP A 59 -0.52 -13.24 -1.67
N ILE A 60 -0.40 -13.67 -0.41
CA ILE A 60 -1.51 -14.18 0.40
C ILE A 60 -2.01 -13.13 1.38
N MET A 61 -1.10 -12.37 2.00
CA MET A 61 -1.41 -11.47 3.10
C MET A 61 -0.72 -10.13 3.00
N GLU A 62 -1.31 -9.15 3.67
CA GLU A 62 -0.77 -7.82 3.86
C GLU A 62 -0.92 -7.39 5.31
N VAL A 63 -0.04 -6.50 5.75
CA VAL A 63 -0.14 -5.84 7.04
C VAL A 63 -0.54 -4.39 6.79
N TYR A 64 -1.47 -3.87 7.59
CA TYR A 64 -1.98 -2.51 7.49
C TYR A 64 -1.58 -1.69 8.71
N LYS A 65 -1.33 -0.40 8.49
CA LYS A 65 -1.13 0.60 9.54
C LYS A 65 -2.14 1.73 9.38
N GLU A 66 -2.50 2.36 10.48
CA GLU A 66 -3.27 3.60 10.47
C GLU A 66 -2.33 4.77 10.15
N VAL A 67 -2.72 5.60 9.19
CA VAL A 67 -2.07 6.88 8.89
C VAL A 67 -3.06 8.02 9.04
N THR A 68 -2.55 9.13 9.53
CA THR A 68 -3.29 10.39 9.63
C THR A 68 -2.94 11.28 8.44
N TYR A 69 -3.95 11.93 7.85
CA TYR A 69 -3.78 12.97 6.84
C TYR A 69 -4.76 14.12 7.06
N ILE A 70 -4.49 15.27 6.46
CA ILE A 70 -5.37 16.44 6.50
C ILE A 70 -6.13 16.47 5.17
N ASP A 71 -7.46 16.60 5.23
CA ASP A 71 -8.29 16.74 4.03
C ASP A 71 -8.33 18.18 3.48
N GLU A 72 -9.05 18.38 2.39
CA GLU A 72 -9.18 19.67 1.70
C GLU A 72 -9.84 20.76 2.58
N ASP A 73 -10.63 20.35 3.57
CA ASP A 73 -11.31 21.22 4.53
C ASP A 73 -10.46 21.51 5.78
N GLY A 74 -9.24 20.96 5.85
CA GLY A 74 -8.33 21.13 6.98
C GLY A 74 -8.61 20.21 8.16
N ASN A 75 -9.47 19.19 8.00
CA ASN A 75 -9.80 18.25 9.06
C ASN A 75 -8.82 17.06 9.09
N GLU A 76 -8.55 16.57 10.30
CA GLU A 76 -7.75 15.36 10.50
C GLU A 76 -8.57 14.11 10.17
N GLN A 77 -8.05 13.32 9.24
CA GLN A 77 -8.63 12.05 8.81
C GLN A 77 -7.67 10.90 9.08
N LYS A 78 -8.23 9.72 9.31
CA LYS A 78 -7.49 8.48 9.54
C LYS A 78 -7.85 7.44 8.49
N LYS A 79 -6.85 6.77 7.94
CA LYS A 79 -7.05 5.69 6.97
C LYS A 79 -6.10 4.53 7.24
N GLU A 80 -6.60 3.31 7.07
CA GLU A 80 -5.74 2.13 7.04
C GLU A 80 -5.09 1.99 5.65
N VAL A 81 -3.77 1.90 5.62
CA VAL A 81 -2.98 1.69 4.42
C VAL A 81 -2.08 0.46 4.58
N PRO A 82 -1.79 -0.30 3.50
CA PRO A 82 -0.78 -1.34 3.53
C PRO A 82 0.57 -0.80 4.02
N THR A 83 1.36 -1.64 4.68
CA THR A 83 2.72 -1.30 5.13
C THR A 83 3.78 -1.52 4.06
N ASP A 84 3.39 -1.83 2.82
CA ASP A 84 4.31 -1.93 1.71
C ASP A 84 4.79 -0.53 1.23
N ASN A 85 5.75 -0.55 0.32
CA ASN A 85 6.30 0.65 -0.29
C ASN A 85 5.67 0.96 -1.65
N GLU A 86 4.65 0.22 -2.09
CA GLU A 86 4.17 0.27 -3.47
C GLU A 86 3.62 1.67 -3.81
N THR A 87 2.78 2.23 -2.93
CA THR A 87 2.26 3.60 -3.11
C THR A 87 3.37 4.64 -3.13
N ARG A 88 4.43 4.45 -2.33
CA ARG A 88 5.57 5.36 -2.28
C ARG A 88 6.38 5.30 -3.57
N VAL A 89 6.61 4.10 -4.10
CA VAL A 89 7.31 3.89 -5.38
C VAL A 89 6.51 4.50 -6.53
N GLN A 90 5.20 4.23 -6.61
CA GLN A 90 4.33 4.82 -7.63
C GLN A 90 4.34 6.36 -7.60
N PHE A 91 4.31 6.94 -6.40
CA PHE A 91 4.40 8.39 -6.24
C PHE A 91 5.79 8.93 -6.65
N GLN A 92 6.85 8.24 -6.27
CA GLN A 92 8.22 8.57 -6.67
C GLN A 92 8.42 8.54 -8.20
N GLU A 93 7.87 7.54 -8.88
CA GLU A 93 7.86 7.44 -10.34
C GLU A 93 7.08 8.60 -10.96
N LEU A 94 5.93 8.97 -10.38
CA LEU A 94 5.16 10.14 -10.83
C LEU A 94 5.96 11.44 -10.72
N LEU A 95 6.71 11.64 -9.62
CA LEU A 95 7.60 12.80 -9.44
C LEU A 95 8.77 12.83 -10.43
N GLY A 96 9.19 11.68 -10.94
CA GLY A 96 10.20 11.53 -11.98
C GLY A 96 9.70 11.86 -13.39
N ASN A 97 8.38 11.95 -13.60
CA ASN A 97 7.80 12.14 -14.92
C ASN A 97 8.16 13.54 -15.51
N PRO A 98 8.58 13.62 -16.80
CA PRO A 98 8.84 14.90 -17.47
C PRO A 98 7.69 15.91 -17.39
N MET A 99 6.44 15.43 -17.43
CA MET A 99 5.24 16.27 -17.30
C MET A 99 5.23 17.02 -15.97
N PHE A 100 5.56 16.36 -14.86
CA PHE A 100 5.61 16.98 -13.54
C PHE A 100 6.67 18.08 -13.49
N LYS A 101 7.86 17.82 -14.07
CA LYS A 101 8.93 18.82 -14.18
C LYS A 101 8.48 20.06 -14.97
N THR A 102 7.76 19.86 -16.08
CA THR A 102 7.20 20.95 -16.88
C THR A 102 6.19 21.78 -16.07
N VAL A 103 5.28 21.13 -15.35
CA VAL A 103 4.28 21.81 -14.50
C VAL A 103 4.96 22.65 -13.41
N MET A 104 5.96 22.10 -12.71
CA MET A 104 6.72 22.85 -11.70
C MET A 104 7.44 24.06 -12.31
N GLY A 105 8.02 23.92 -13.51
CA GLY A 105 8.65 25.03 -14.22
C GLY A 105 7.65 26.14 -14.60
N MET A 106 6.41 25.78 -14.97
CA MET A 106 5.35 26.76 -15.23
C MET A 106 4.98 27.55 -13.98
N PHE A 107 4.83 26.89 -12.81
CA PHE A 107 4.58 27.58 -11.54
C PHE A 107 5.70 28.55 -11.16
N MET A 108 6.97 28.15 -11.34
CA MET A 108 8.12 29.03 -11.10
C MET A 108 8.11 30.25 -12.01
N GLY A 109 7.78 30.06 -13.28
CA GLY A 109 7.68 31.16 -14.25
C GLY A 109 6.50 32.10 -13.97
N ALA A 110 5.41 31.58 -13.38
CA ALA A 110 4.21 32.34 -13.05
C ALA A 110 4.31 33.10 -11.71
N ALA A 111 5.23 32.73 -10.82
CA ALA A 111 5.41 33.36 -9.51
C ALA A 111 5.99 34.79 -9.65
N GLN A 112 5.23 35.80 -9.20
CA GLN A 112 5.59 37.22 -9.36
C GLN A 112 6.08 37.84 -8.06
N THR A 113 5.50 37.45 -6.93
CA THR A 113 5.87 37.99 -5.62
C THR A 113 6.98 37.18 -4.94
N PRO A 114 7.76 37.78 -4.02
CA PRO A 114 8.76 37.05 -3.24
C PRO A 114 8.17 35.87 -2.44
N ASP A 115 6.96 36.04 -1.90
CA ASP A 115 6.29 35.01 -1.10
C ASP A 115 5.83 33.82 -1.96
N GLU A 116 5.30 34.08 -3.15
CA GLU A 116 4.96 33.04 -4.12
C GLU A 116 6.19 32.23 -4.55
N LYS A 117 7.31 32.91 -4.83
CA LYS A 117 8.56 32.24 -5.20
C LYS A 117 9.05 31.31 -4.10
N LYS A 118 9.06 31.80 -2.85
CA LYS A 118 9.45 31.02 -1.68
C LYS A 118 8.54 29.81 -1.47
N ALA A 119 7.24 29.94 -1.69
CA ALA A 119 6.29 28.83 -1.59
C ALA A 119 6.55 27.76 -2.67
N VAL A 120 6.79 28.18 -3.92
CA VAL A 120 7.08 27.27 -5.04
C VAL A 120 8.43 26.57 -4.85
N GLU A 121 9.47 27.28 -4.40
CA GLU A 121 10.78 26.71 -4.06
C GLU A 121 10.67 25.69 -2.93
N GLY A 122 9.99 26.03 -1.83
CA GLY A 122 9.78 25.09 -0.72
C GLY A 122 9.04 23.82 -1.14
N ALA A 123 8.04 23.93 -2.03
CA ALA A 123 7.38 22.77 -2.61
C ALA A 123 8.33 21.95 -3.49
N GLN A 124 9.13 22.61 -4.34
CA GLN A 124 10.13 21.93 -5.18
C GLN A 124 11.14 21.15 -4.34
N ASP A 125 11.64 21.73 -3.26
CA ASP A 125 12.61 21.10 -2.36
C ASP A 125 12.02 19.88 -1.67
N PHE A 126 10.79 20.01 -1.15
CA PHE A 126 10.06 18.89 -0.55
C PHE A 126 9.88 17.73 -1.53
N PHE A 127 9.43 18.01 -2.76
CA PHE A 127 9.26 16.95 -3.76
C PHE A 127 10.59 16.36 -4.24
N SER A 128 11.66 17.17 -4.27
CA SER A 128 13.00 16.69 -4.63
C SER A 128 13.55 15.74 -3.56
N PHE A 129 13.32 16.02 -2.27
CA PHE A 129 13.66 15.12 -1.17
C PHE A 129 12.92 13.78 -1.26
N LEU A 130 11.69 13.76 -1.79
CA LEU A 130 10.91 12.54 -1.91
C LEU A 130 11.33 11.66 -3.08
N LYS A 131 12.10 12.16 -4.06
CA LYS A 131 12.62 11.32 -5.14
C LYS A 131 13.57 10.25 -4.59
N PRO A 132 13.53 9.02 -5.11
CA PRO A 132 14.47 7.99 -4.70
C PRO A 132 15.87 8.45 -5.10
N GLU A 133 16.85 8.29 -4.21
CA GLU A 133 18.26 8.34 -4.60
C GLU A 133 18.54 7.14 -5.52
N ASP A 134 19.26 7.38 -6.61
CA ASP A 134 19.70 6.34 -7.55
C ASP A 134 20.58 5.28 -6.87
#